data_AF-A0A2A3Y1C9-F1
#
_entry.id   AF-A0A2A3Y1C9-F1
#
_cell.length_a   1.000
_cell.length_b   1.000
_cell.length_c   1.000
_cell.angle_alpha   90.00
_cell.angle_beta   90.00
_cell.angle_gamma   90.00
#
_symmetry.space_group_name_H-M   'P 1'
#
loop_
_entity.id
_entity.type
_entity.pdbx_description
1 polymer ?
#
loop_
_entity_poly.entity_id
_entity_poly.type
_entity_poly.pdbx_seq_one_letter_code
_entity_poly.pdbx_strand_id
1 'polypeptide(L)'
;MTTCTGEDCANPTNLYLCGQCTSDLQAWLDKVPELLDDLFTTMAKLDKTAPQRHEGGGGLSTGSAMPLRYGALELRQALGLWTHANAESLAKDQRAGNFLPELKQLIDNANSCIDNPPEIRVITTCTCGGKVVTENPKPEAGEADSGVCEDCENYYEQTEAMTQFRIHRATPENMQTRHALKWIRENANLSIKSTDVRNWAREGKLEPTNPNRSKREHPTYNIADILKIHYRHVGESRRATNF
;
A
#
# COMPACT_ATOMS: atom_id res chain seq x y z
N MET A 1 37.43 -15.46 -32.77
CA MET A 1 36.11 -14.78 -32.74
C MET A 1 35.42 -15.21 -31.48
N THR A 2 35.07 -14.26 -30.63
CA THR A 2 34.28 -14.51 -29.42
C THR A 2 32.81 -14.32 -29.76
N THR A 3 31.94 -15.04 -29.06
CA THR A 3 30.50 -14.76 -29.10
C THR A 3 30.17 -13.69 -28.07
N CYS A 4 29.19 -12.85 -28.37
CA CYS A 4 28.66 -11.89 -27.41
C CYS A 4 28.21 -12.63 -26.13
N THR A 5 28.49 -12.05 -24.97
CA THR A 5 28.12 -12.61 -23.66
C THR A 5 26.79 -12.09 -23.13
N GLY A 6 26.13 -11.18 -23.86
CA GLY A 6 24.81 -10.66 -23.48
C GLY A 6 23.75 -11.77 -23.52
N GLU A 7 22.80 -11.69 -22.58
CA GLU A 7 21.65 -12.60 -22.57
C GLU A 7 20.93 -12.59 -23.93
N ASP A 8 20.71 -13.77 -24.48
CA ASP A 8 20.08 -14.02 -25.78
C ASP A 8 20.79 -13.42 -27.02
N CYS A 9 22.01 -12.89 -26.87
CA CYS A 9 22.77 -12.35 -27.99
C CYS A 9 23.87 -13.32 -28.45
N ALA A 10 23.63 -14.06 -29.55
CA ALA A 10 24.61 -14.99 -30.12
C ALA A 10 25.48 -14.38 -31.24
N ASN A 11 25.56 -13.05 -31.33
CA ASN A 11 26.27 -12.38 -32.42
C ASN A 11 27.80 -12.56 -32.30
N PRO A 12 28.51 -12.79 -33.41
CA PRO A 12 29.97 -12.84 -33.42
C PRO A 12 30.56 -11.45 -33.17
N THR A 13 31.57 -11.36 -32.31
CA THR A 13 32.23 -10.11 -31.94
C THR A 13 33.73 -10.31 -31.69
N ASN A 14 34.46 -9.19 -31.64
CA ASN A 14 35.86 -9.14 -31.22
C ASN A 14 36.02 -8.76 -29.73
N LEU A 15 34.93 -8.34 -29.08
CA LEU A 15 34.87 -7.96 -27.67
C LEU A 15 33.98 -8.96 -26.90
N TYR A 16 33.67 -8.66 -25.63
CA TYR A 16 32.70 -9.44 -24.85
C TYR A 16 31.25 -9.06 -25.22
N LEU A 17 31.00 -7.81 -25.60
CA LEU A 17 29.70 -7.39 -26.16
C LEU A 17 29.80 -7.14 -27.68
N CYS A 18 28.70 -7.38 -28.40
CA CYS A 18 28.58 -6.94 -29.79
C CYS A 18 28.16 -5.47 -29.85
N GLY A 19 28.32 -4.83 -31.02
CA GLY A 19 28.00 -3.41 -31.20
C GLY A 19 26.56 -3.03 -30.83
N GLN A 20 25.59 -3.94 -31.07
CA GLN A 20 24.20 -3.72 -30.68
C GLN A 20 24.05 -3.65 -29.15
N CYS A 21 24.54 -4.66 -28.43
CA CYS A 21 24.49 -4.67 -26.96
C CYS A 21 25.24 -3.49 -26.33
N THR A 22 26.34 -3.04 -26.94
CA THR A 22 27.05 -1.84 -26.49
C THR A 22 26.21 -0.58 -26.69
N SER A 23 25.50 -0.47 -27.82
CA SER A 23 24.58 0.65 -28.07
C SER A 23 23.40 0.64 -27.11
N ASP A 24 22.83 -0.54 -26.84
CA ASP A 24 21.71 -0.69 -25.91
C ASP A 24 22.14 -0.33 -24.48
N LEU A 25 23.32 -0.79 -24.06
CA LEU A 25 23.90 -0.43 -22.76
C LEU A 25 24.13 1.08 -22.65
N GLN A 26 24.66 1.72 -23.70
CA GLN A 26 24.86 3.16 -23.71
C GLN A 26 23.53 3.91 -23.60
N ALA A 27 22.51 3.49 -24.35
CA ALA A 27 21.18 4.11 -24.30
C ALA A 27 20.53 4.03 -22.91
N TRP A 28 20.94 3.07 -22.08
CA TRP A 28 20.46 2.92 -20.71
C TRP A 28 21.28 3.73 -19.72
N LEU A 29 22.61 3.79 -19.91
CA LEU A 29 23.46 4.72 -19.18
C LEU A 29 23.02 6.17 -19.38
N ASP A 30 22.59 6.52 -20.59
CA ASP A 30 22.12 7.86 -20.92
C ASP A 30 20.82 8.24 -20.16
N LYS A 31 20.03 7.27 -19.70
CA LYS A 31 18.81 7.50 -18.89
C LYS A 31 19.11 7.69 -17.40
N VAL A 32 20.25 7.22 -16.91
CA VAL A 32 20.59 7.22 -15.48
C VAL A 32 20.53 8.63 -14.87
N PRO A 33 21.06 9.70 -15.48
CA PRO A 33 21.03 11.03 -14.89
C PRO A 33 19.61 11.56 -14.63
N GLU A 34 18.70 11.37 -15.59
CA GLU A 34 17.29 11.78 -15.47
C GLU A 34 16.59 11.02 -14.34
N LEU A 35 16.79 9.70 -14.26
CA LEU A 35 16.23 8.87 -13.18
C LEU A 35 16.75 9.28 -11.79
N LEU A 36 18.01 9.72 -11.68
CA LEU A 36 18.56 10.19 -10.40
C LEU A 36 17.87 11.47 -9.90
N ASP A 37 17.51 12.37 -10.82
CA ASP A 37 16.78 13.61 -10.50
C ASP A 37 15.31 13.32 -10.14
N ASP A 38 14.67 12.39 -10.85
CA ASP A 38 13.32 11.96 -10.53
C ASP A 38 13.24 11.21 -9.20
N LEU A 39 14.19 10.30 -8.93
CA LEU A 39 14.32 9.64 -7.63
C LEU A 39 14.52 10.65 -6.49
N PHE A 40 15.30 11.71 -6.71
CA PHE A 40 15.43 12.79 -5.73
C PHE A 40 14.09 13.46 -5.43
N THR A 41 13.33 13.78 -6.47
CA THR A 41 12.02 14.41 -6.35
C THR A 41 11.05 13.50 -5.62
N THR A 42 11.06 12.20 -5.93
CA THR A 42 10.27 11.17 -5.24
C THR A 42 10.65 11.07 -3.77
N MET A 43 11.93 11.03 -3.43
CA MET A 43 12.38 11.08 -2.03
C MET A 43 11.85 12.31 -1.30
N ALA A 44 11.92 13.49 -1.92
CA ALA A 44 11.41 14.73 -1.32
C ALA A 44 9.87 14.75 -1.16
N LYS A 45 9.12 14.12 -2.08
CA LYS A 45 7.66 13.96 -1.95
C LYS A 45 7.31 13.02 -0.79
N LEU A 46 8.03 11.91 -0.69
CA LEU A 46 7.81 10.90 0.35
C LEU A 46 8.15 11.42 1.76
N ASP A 47 9.11 12.35 1.87
CA ASP A 47 9.42 13.06 3.12
C ASP A 47 8.29 14.01 3.56
N LYS A 48 7.60 14.66 2.60
CA LYS A 48 6.53 15.62 2.87
C LYS A 48 5.19 15.01 3.31
N THR A 49 4.96 13.71 3.11
CA THR A 49 3.68 13.06 3.46
C THR A 49 3.48 12.76 4.95
N ALA A 50 4.26 13.37 5.85
CA ALA A 50 3.93 13.38 7.27
C ALA A 50 2.51 13.98 7.44
N PRO A 51 1.59 13.32 8.17
CA PRO A 51 0.23 13.81 8.30
C PRO A 51 0.26 15.20 8.92
N GLN A 52 -0.19 16.21 8.17
CA GLN A 52 -0.55 17.51 8.73
C GLN A 52 -1.68 17.25 9.72
N ARG A 53 -1.36 17.18 11.01
CA ARG A 53 -2.36 17.13 12.06
C ARG A 53 -3.13 18.45 12.01
N HIS A 54 -4.35 18.41 11.48
CA HIS A 54 -5.38 19.36 11.85
C HIS A 54 -5.69 19.12 13.34
N GLU A 55 -5.12 19.92 14.22
CA GLU A 55 -5.78 20.52 15.39
C GLU A 55 -4.76 21.20 16.29
N GLY A 56 -5.19 22.30 16.89
CA GLY A 56 -4.32 23.34 17.42
C GLY A 56 -3.48 22.93 18.63
N GLY A 57 -2.36 23.64 18.78
CA GLY A 57 -1.84 24.03 20.07
C GLY A 57 -0.94 23.02 20.78
N GLY A 58 0.37 23.29 20.72
CA GLY A 58 1.29 22.94 21.79
C GLY A 58 2.36 21.92 21.43
N GLY A 59 3.60 22.42 21.30
CA GLY A 59 4.80 21.64 21.56
C GLY A 59 5.25 20.73 20.42
N LEU A 60 6.35 21.14 19.78
CA LEU A 60 7.18 20.31 18.92
C LEU A 60 7.59 19.02 19.65
N SER A 61 6.84 17.95 19.47
CA SER A 61 7.45 16.63 19.37
C SER A 61 7.74 16.44 17.89
N THR A 62 9.00 16.64 17.52
CA THR A 62 9.56 16.10 16.28
C THR A 62 9.37 14.60 16.36
N GLY A 63 8.21 14.13 15.88
CA GLY A 63 7.96 12.71 15.67
C GLY A 63 9.18 12.16 14.95
N SER A 64 9.72 11.09 15.50
CA SER A 64 10.96 10.43 15.10
C SER A 64 11.19 10.58 13.60
N ALA A 65 12.36 11.10 13.22
CA ALA A 65 12.79 11.19 11.83
C ALA A 65 12.35 9.91 11.11
N MET A 66 11.50 10.08 10.09
CA MET A 66 10.90 8.94 9.40
C MET A 66 12.00 7.95 9.01
N PRO A 67 11.73 6.63 9.10
CA PRO A 67 12.67 5.63 8.62
C PRO A 67 13.12 6.04 7.21
N LEU A 68 14.43 6.15 7.02
CA LEU A 68 15.01 6.38 5.69
C LEU A 68 14.35 5.36 4.74
N ARG A 69 13.67 5.83 3.70
CA ARG A 69 13.09 4.93 2.70
C ARG A 69 14.24 4.32 1.91
N TYR A 70 14.68 3.15 2.37
CA TYR A 70 15.84 2.44 1.84
C TYR A 70 15.73 2.26 0.32
N GLY A 71 14.56 1.92 -0.24
CA GLY A 71 14.40 1.69 -1.68
C GLY A 71 14.86 2.82 -2.61
N ALA A 72 14.29 4.04 -2.50
CA ALA A 72 14.64 5.14 -3.41
C ALA A 72 16.09 5.63 -3.22
N LEU A 73 16.56 5.67 -1.97
CA LEU A 73 17.92 6.07 -1.64
C LEU A 73 18.95 5.03 -2.13
N GLU A 74 18.69 3.74 -1.90
CA GLU A 74 19.53 2.63 -2.35
C GLU A 74 19.58 2.57 -3.88
N LEU A 75 18.44 2.70 -4.56
CA LEU A 75 18.39 2.78 -6.02
C LEU A 75 19.19 3.97 -6.54
N ARG A 76 19.09 5.14 -5.89
CA ARG A 76 19.90 6.30 -6.24
C ARG A 76 21.40 6.05 -6.03
N GLN A 77 21.79 5.42 -4.93
CA GLN A 77 23.20 5.09 -4.67
C GLN A 77 23.72 4.08 -5.69
N ALA A 78 22.96 3.02 -5.97
CA ALA A 78 23.29 2.00 -6.94
C ALA A 78 23.44 2.58 -8.35
N LEU A 79 22.43 3.33 -8.83
CA LEU A 79 22.48 4.04 -10.12
C LEU A 79 23.58 5.10 -10.16
N GLY A 80 23.90 5.72 -9.01
CA GLY A 80 25.01 6.67 -8.87
C GLY A 80 26.36 6.09 -9.29
N LEU A 81 26.60 4.79 -9.06
CA LEU A 81 27.82 4.10 -9.48
C LEU A 81 27.98 4.03 -11.02
N TRP A 82 26.88 4.15 -11.76
CA TRP A 82 26.85 4.05 -13.22
C TRP A 82 27.02 5.40 -13.94
N THR A 83 26.90 6.53 -13.22
CA THR A 83 26.91 7.90 -13.80
C THR A 83 28.18 8.26 -14.58
N HIS A 84 29.30 7.62 -14.24
CA HIS A 84 30.60 7.85 -14.89
C HIS A 84 31.06 6.65 -15.71
N ALA A 85 30.22 5.62 -15.86
CA ALA A 85 30.53 4.45 -16.65
C ALA A 85 30.38 4.76 -18.15
N ASN A 86 31.20 4.10 -18.98
CA ASN A 86 31.14 4.20 -20.44
C ASN A 86 30.95 2.80 -21.02
N ALA A 87 29.94 2.61 -21.87
CA ALA A 87 29.62 1.32 -22.47
C ALA A 87 30.81 0.69 -23.23
N GLU A 88 31.67 1.49 -23.85
CA GLU A 88 32.85 0.99 -24.58
C GLU A 88 33.91 0.39 -23.63
N SER A 89 34.06 0.98 -22.44
CA SER A 89 34.96 0.44 -21.41
C SER A 89 34.39 -0.85 -20.82
N LEU A 90 33.09 -0.86 -20.51
CA LEU A 90 32.39 -2.03 -19.97
C LEU A 90 32.36 -3.20 -20.95
N ALA A 91 32.26 -2.95 -22.26
CA ALA A 91 32.29 -3.98 -23.30
C ALA A 91 33.62 -4.77 -23.38
N LYS A 92 34.70 -4.24 -22.78
CA LYS A 92 36.01 -4.89 -22.70
C LYS A 92 36.15 -5.77 -21.45
N ASP A 93 35.23 -5.68 -20.49
CA ASP A 93 35.23 -6.50 -19.28
C ASP A 93 34.73 -7.92 -19.56
N GLN A 94 35.35 -8.91 -18.93
CA GLN A 94 34.91 -10.31 -19.03
C GLN A 94 33.49 -10.53 -18.50
N ARG A 95 33.02 -9.69 -17.58
CA ARG A 95 31.68 -9.74 -16.98
C ARG A 95 30.64 -8.92 -17.75
N ALA A 96 30.97 -8.37 -18.92
CA ALA A 96 30.12 -7.43 -19.66
C ALA A 96 28.69 -7.93 -19.94
N GLY A 97 28.52 -9.25 -20.08
CA GLY A 97 27.20 -9.87 -20.29
C GLY A 97 26.20 -9.63 -19.16
N ASN A 98 26.68 -9.42 -17.92
CA ASN A 98 25.81 -9.22 -16.76
C ASN A 98 25.36 -7.77 -16.57
N PHE A 99 26.10 -6.80 -17.14
CA PHE A 99 25.81 -5.38 -16.89
C PHE A 99 24.49 -4.92 -17.50
N LEU A 100 24.11 -5.51 -18.65
CA LEU A 100 22.83 -5.23 -19.29
C LEU A 100 21.65 -5.61 -18.38
N PRO A 101 21.43 -6.88 -18.00
CA PRO A 101 20.29 -7.25 -17.15
C PRO A 101 20.31 -6.55 -15.78
N GLU A 102 21.50 -6.34 -15.21
CA GLU A 102 21.65 -5.62 -13.93
C GLU A 102 21.18 -4.16 -14.02
N LEU A 103 21.65 -3.41 -15.02
CA LEU A 103 21.22 -2.02 -15.23
C LEU A 103 19.73 -1.96 -15.59
N LYS A 104 19.20 -2.98 -16.29
CA LYS A 104 17.75 -3.06 -16.63
C LYS A 104 16.92 -3.05 -15.38
N GLN A 105 17.27 -3.98 -14.49
CA GLN A 105 16.53 -4.23 -13.29
C GLN A 105 16.57 -2.99 -12.39
N LEU A 106 17.71 -2.31 -12.30
CA LEU A 106 17.83 -1.05 -11.57
C LEU A 106 16.93 0.05 -12.17
N ILE A 107 16.91 0.20 -13.50
CA ILE A 107 16.06 1.18 -14.18
C ILE A 107 14.58 0.85 -13.99
N ASP A 108 14.17 -0.41 -14.16
CA ASP A 108 12.78 -0.85 -14.00
C ASP A 108 12.31 -0.64 -12.55
N ASN A 109 13.17 -0.94 -11.56
CA ASN A 109 12.89 -0.68 -10.15
C ASN A 109 12.80 0.83 -9.85
N ALA A 110 13.65 1.65 -10.45
CA ALA A 110 13.60 3.11 -10.31
C ALA A 110 12.29 3.67 -10.86
N ASN A 111 11.89 3.26 -12.08
CA ASN A 111 10.61 3.65 -12.67
C ASN A 111 9.43 3.22 -11.81
N SER A 112 9.42 1.97 -11.33
CA SER A 112 8.38 1.47 -10.41
C SER A 112 8.28 2.32 -9.14
N CYS A 113 9.43 2.71 -8.56
CA CYS A 113 9.49 3.56 -7.38
C CYS A 113 8.98 4.99 -7.65
N ILE A 114 9.24 5.54 -8.84
CA ILE A 114 8.80 6.88 -9.26
C ILE A 114 7.30 6.88 -9.55
N ASP A 115 6.80 5.91 -10.31
CA ASP A 115 5.42 5.86 -10.81
C ASP A 115 4.42 5.39 -9.75
N ASN A 116 4.81 4.42 -8.92
CA ASN A 116 3.97 3.85 -7.88
C ASN A 116 4.73 3.85 -6.54
N PRO A 117 4.97 5.03 -5.94
CA PRO A 117 5.67 5.12 -4.67
C PRO A 117 4.91 4.27 -3.64
N PRO A 118 5.57 3.34 -2.92
CA PRO A 118 4.89 2.44 -2.00
C PRO A 118 4.15 3.26 -0.94
N GLU A 119 2.82 3.15 -0.96
CA GLU A 119 1.94 3.72 0.05
C GLU A 119 2.04 2.85 1.30
N ILE A 120 2.65 3.39 2.36
CA ILE A 120 2.60 2.75 3.67
C ILE A 120 1.15 2.81 4.14
N ARG A 121 0.49 1.65 4.14
CA ARG A 121 -0.90 1.53 4.61
C ARG A 121 -0.88 0.99 6.03
N VAL A 122 -1.59 1.67 6.93
CA VAL A 122 -1.88 1.13 8.26
C VAL A 122 -3.04 0.13 8.11
N ILE A 123 -2.76 -1.15 8.31
CA ILE A 123 -3.76 -2.22 8.22
C ILE A 123 -4.57 -2.30 9.52
N THR A 124 -3.88 -2.28 10.67
CA THR A 124 -4.51 -2.46 11.98
C THR A 124 -3.67 -1.88 13.11
N THR A 125 -4.24 -1.85 14.31
CA THR A 125 -3.49 -1.67 15.56
C THR A 125 -3.08 -3.04 16.11
N CYS A 126 -1.82 -3.15 16.51
CA CYS A 126 -1.24 -4.26 17.25
C CYS A 126 -1.77 -4.30 18.69
N THR A 127 -1.68 -5.45 19.34
CA THR A 127 -2.02 -5.59 20.77
C THR A 127 -1.14 -4.77 21.70
N CYS A 128 0.08 -4.41 21.29
CA CYS A 128 0.94 -3.50 22.06
C CYS A 128 0.54 -2.01 21.93
N GLY A 129 -0.45 -1.69 21.09
CA GLY A 129 -0.84 -0.31 20.76
C GLY A 129 -0.14 0.26 19.52
N GLY A 130 0.89 -0.41 19.02
CA GLY A 130 1.61 -0.01 17.81
C GLY A 130 0.80 -0.17 16.52
N LYS A 131 1.20 0.52 15.47
CA LYS A 131 0.57 0.41 14.16
C LYS A 131 1.16 -0.77 13.39
N VAL A 132 0.29 -1.54 12.76
CA VAL A 132 0.68 -2.57 11.80
C VAL A 132 0.63 -1.95 10.42
N VAL A 133 1.78 -1.87 9.78
CA VAL A 133 1.94 -1.24 8.48
C VAL A 133 2.34 -2.25 7.41
N THR A 134 1.99 -1.95 6.17
CA THR A 134 2.43 -2.69 5.00
C THR A 134 2.82 -1.73 3.89
N GLU A 135 3.80 -2.14 3.10
CA GLU A 135 4.20 -1.46 1.86
C GLU A 135 3.51 -2.08 0.64
N ASN A 136 2.78 -3.19 0.84
CA ASN A 136 2.09 -3.88 -0.23
C ASN A 136 0.87 -3.07 -0.70
N PRO A 137 0.57 -3.10 -2.02
CA PRO A 137 -0.66 -2.56 -2.54
C PRO A 137 -1.86 -3.18 -1.82
N LYS A 138 -2.99 -2.49 -1.86
CA LYS A 138 -4.21 -3.01 -1.26
C LYS A 138 -4.56 -4.35 -1.93
N PRO A 139 -4.70 -5.45 -1.16
CA PRO A 139 -5.02 -6.75 -1.74
C PRO A 139 -6.41 -6.73 -2.39
N GLU A 140 -6.63 -7.67 -3.32
CA GLU A 140 -7.94 -7.83 -3.95
C GLU A 140 -8.99 -8.31 -2.93
N ALA A 141 -10.27 -8.15 -3.28
CA ALA A 141 -11.35 -8.54 -2.38
C ALA A 141 -11.31 -10.06 -2.11
N GLY A 142 -11.07 -10.44 -0.84
CA GLY A 142 -11.00 -11.83 -0.40
C GLY A 142 -9.60 -12.32 -0.06
N GLU A 143 -8.56 -11.56 -0.40
CA GLU A 143 -7.18 -11.85 -0.02
C GLU A 143 -6.84 -11.26 1.35
N ALA A 144 -5.87 -11.87 2.04
CA ALA A 144 -5.40 -11.40 3.34
C ALA A 144 -4.48 -10.19 3.16
N ASP A 145 -4.69 -9.14 3.97
CA ASP A 145 -3.75 -8.03 4.07
C ASP A 145 -2.72 -8.36 5.16
N SER A 146 -1.44 -8.22 4.87
CA SER A 146 -0.39 -8.57 5.83
C SER A 146 0.60 -7.44 6.04
N GLY A 147 1.08 -7.33 7.28
CA GLY A 147 2.01 -6.28 7.68
C GLY A 147 2.69 -6.56 9.01
N VAL A 148 3.56 -5.64 9.41
CA VAL A 148 4.38 -5.77 10.61
C VAL A 148 4.10 -4.61 11.56
N CYS A 149 4.07 -4.88 12.86
CA CYS A 149 3.95 -3.84 13.87
C CYS A 149 5.23 -3.00 13.96
N GLU A 150 5.12 -1.67 13.87
CA GLU A 150 6.25 -0.74 13.96
C GLU A 150 6.97 -0.79 15.33
N ASP A 151 6.26 -1.09 16.42
CA ASP A 151 6.81 -1.00 17.77
C ASP A 151 7.39 -2.32 18.30
N CYS A 152 6.85 -3.45 17.85
CA CYS A 152 7.18 -4.76 18.42
C CYS A 152 7.48 -5.83 17.38
N GLU A 153 7.53 -5.46 16.10
CA GLU A 153 7.91 -6.31 14.96
C GLU A 153 7.08 -7.58 14.77
N ASN A 154 5.95 -7.71 15.48
CA ASN A 154 5.06 -8.85 15.30
C ASN A 154 4.41 -8.79 13.93
N TYR A 155 4.41 -9.92 13.23
CA TYR A 155 3.71 -10.11 11.97
C TYR A 155 2.20 -10.25 12.21
N TYR A 156 1.43 -9.60 11.35
CA TYR A 156 -0.02 -9.64 11.36
C TYR A 156 -0.52 -9.99 9.98
N GLU A 157 -1.41 -10.97 9.95
CA GLU A 157 -2.23 -11.28 8.78
C GLU A 157 -3.66 -10.92 9.14
N GLN A 158 -4.24 -9.93 8.46
CA GLN A 158 -5.67 -9.63 8.54
C GLN A 158 -6.40 -10.29 7.39
N THR A 159 -7.14 -11.35 7.71
CA THR A 159 -8.22 -11.82 6.85
C THR A 159 -9.49 -11.02 7.16
N GLU A 160 -10.35 -10.82 6.15
CA GLU A 160 -11.66 -10.17 6.36
C GLU A 160 -12.46 -10.90 7.45
N ALA A 161 -12.33 -12.23 7.53
CA ALA A 161 -12.95 -13.07 8.55
C ALA A 161 -12.47 -12.75 9.98
N MET A 162 -11.17 -12.46 10.17
CA MET A 162 -10.62 -12.19 11.50
C MET A 162 -10.97 -10.78 11.99
N THR A 163 -11.06 -9.82 11.07
CA THR A 163 -11.61 -8.49 11.35
C THR A 163 -13.09 -8.58 11.73
N GLN A 164 -13.88 -9.35 10.99
CA GLN A 164 -15.29 -9.62 11.35
C GLN A 164 -15.42 -10.30 12.73
N PHE A 165 -14.58 -11.28 13.03
CA PHE A 165 -14.57 -11.96 14.33
C PHE A 165 -14.27 -11.00 15.48
N ARG A 166 -13.29 -10.10 15.33
CA ARG A 166 -12.96 -9.08 16.35
C ARG A 166 -14.11 -8.11 16.58
N ILE A 167 -14.75 -7.65 15.52
CA ILE A 167 -15.91 -6.76 15.61
C ILE A 167 -17.05 -7.50 16.32
N HIS A 168 -17.37 -8.73 15.92
CA HIS A 168 -18.41 -9.54 16.55
C HIS A 168 -18.15 -9.79 18.03
N ARG A 169 -16.89 -10.01 18.45
CA ARG A 169 -16.53 -10.19 19.87
C ARG A 169 -16.63 -8.90 20.68
N ALA A 170 -16.42 -7.75 20.05
CA ALA A 170 -16.49 -6.44 20.69
C ALA A 170 -17.91 -5.85 20.75
N THR A 171 -18.84 -6.35 19.92
CA THR A 171 -20.23 -5.92 19.89
C THR A 171 -21.15 -6.88 20.65
N PRO A 172 -22.16 -6.40 21.39
CA PRO A 172 -23.13 -7.27 22.05
C PRO A 172 -23.98 -8.06 21.03
N GLU A 173 -24.61 -9.15 21.50
CA GLU A 173 -25.48 -10.01 20.70
C GLU A 173 -26.65 -9.27 20.03
N ASN A 174 -27.24 -9.89 19.01
CA ASN A 174 -28.26 -9.31 18.12
C ASN A 174 -29.36 -8.55 18.89
N MET A 175 -29.51 -7.26 18.59
CA MET A 175 -30.47 -6.39 19.29
C MET A 175 -31.52 -5.83 18.34
N GLN A 176 -32.66 -5.42 18.89
CA GLN A 176 -33.62 -4.61 18.15
C GLN A 176 -32.98 -3.27 17.74
N THR A 177 -33.39 -2.73 16.58
CA THR A 177 -32.82 -1.49 16.01
C THR A 177 -32.67 -0.36 17.03
N ARG A 178 -33.67 -0.15 17.90
CA ARG A 178 -33.64 0.91 18.91
C ARG A 178 -32.48 0.75 19.89
N HIS A 179 -32.23 -0.48 20.35
CA HIS A 179 -31.17 -0.78 21.31
C HIS A 179 -29.80 -0.77 20.64
N ALA A 180 -29.70 -1.31 19.42
CA ALA A 180 -28.48 -1.24 18.62
C ALA A 180 -28.03 0.21 18.39
N LEU A 181 -28.94 1.09 17.98
CA LEU A 181 -28.63 2.52 17.77
C LEU A 181 -28.27 3.25 19.06
N LYS A 182 -28.88 2.88 20.19
CA LYS A 182 -28.49 3.42 21.50
C LYS A 182 -27.06 3.02 21.84
N TRP A 183 -26.74 1.73 21.71
CA TRP A 183 -25.39 1.22 21.97
C TRP A 183 -24.34 1.88 21.07
N ILE A 184 -24.61 2.01 19.77
CA ILE A 184 -23.71 2.65 18.79
C ILE A 184 -23.42 4.10 19.19
N ARG A 185 -24.44 4.85 19.63
CA ARG A 185 -24.25 6.23 20.10
C ARG A 185 -23.36 6.30 21.33
N GLU A 186 -23.57 5.41 22.31
CA GLU A 186 -22.87 5.41 23.59
C GLU A 186 -21.42 4.89 23.48
N ASN A 187 -21.16 3.89 22.63
CA ASN A 187 -19.88 3.19 22.59
C ASN A 187 -19.01 3.55 21.38
N ALA A 188 -19.62 3.83 20.23
CA ALA A 188 -18.89 4.19 19.02
C ALA A 188 -18.93 5.69 18.71
N ASN A 189 -19.66 6.48 19.50
CA ASN A 189 -19.89 7.92 19.27
C ASN A 189 -20.42 8.24 17.86
N LEU A 190 -21.24 7.34 17.29
CA LEU A 190 -21.84 7.49 15.96
C LEU A 190 -23.36 7.74 16.06
N SER A 191 -23.88 8.63 15.22
CA SER A 191 -25.31 8.93 15.14
C SER A 191 -25.92 8.41 13.84
N ILE A 192 -26.45 7.18 13.87
CA ILE A 192 -27.16 6.56 12.74
C ILE A 192 -28.67 6.72 12.95
N LYS A 193 -29.41 7.12 11.90
CA LYS A 193 -30.87 7.25 11.99
C LYS A 193 -31.54 5.88 11.80
N SER A 194 -32.65 5.64 12.50
CA SER A 194 -33.44 4.41 12.34
C SER A 194 -34.09 4.28 10.95
N THR A 195 -34.23 5.38 10.22
CA THR A 195 -34.62 5.39 8.81
C THR A 195 -33.57 4.74 7.93
N ASP A 196 -32.29 4.97 8.20
CA ASP A 196 -31.18 4.49 7.37
C ASP A 196 -31.05 2.98 7.50
N VAL A 197 -31.12 2.46 8.72
CA VAL A 197 -31.14 1.01 9.00
C VAL A 197 -32.31 0.31 8.28
N ARG A 198 -33.50 0.93 8.28
CA ARG A 198 -34.66 0.39 7.57
C ARG A 198 -34.49 0.43 6.05
N ASN A 199 -33.89 1.48 5.51
CA ASN A 199 -33.59 1.60 4.08
C ASN A 199 -32.58 0.52 3.67
N TRP A 200 -31.50 0.34 4.42
CA TRP A 200 -30.51 -0.71 4.17
C TRP A 200 -31.13 -2.11 4.22
N ALA A 201 -32.03 -2.38 5.16
CA ALA A 201 -32.73 -3.64 5.22
C ALA A 201 -33.69 -3.85 4.04
N ARG A 202 -34.41 -2.80 3.62
CA ARG A 202 -35.31 -2.85 2.47
C ARG A 202 -34.56 -3.05 1.14
N GLU A 203 -33.36 -2.49 1.03
CA GLU A 203 -32.47 -2.63 -0.12
C GLU A 203 -31.72 -3.97 -0.14
N GLY A 204 -31.92 -4.84 0.85
CA GLY A 204 -31.20 -6.11 0.95
C GLY A 204 -29.73 -5.97 1.36
N LYS A 205 -29.30 -4.78 1.79
CA LYS A 205 -27.93 -4.54 2.25
C LYS A 205 -27.72 -5.01 3.70
N LEU A 206 -28.79 -5.04 4.49
CA LEU A 206 -28.77 -5.47 5.89
C LEU A 206 -29.81 -6.56 6.12
N GLU A 207 -29.37 -7.78 6.43
CA GLU A 207 -30.27 -8.87 6.73
C GLU A 207 -30.64 -8.88 8.23
N PRO A 208 -31.93 -9.02 8.58
CA PRO A 208 -32.33 -9.20 9.96
C PRO A 208 -31.88 -10.58 10.46
N THR A 209 -31.33 -10.65 11.67
CA THR A 209 -30.87 -11.92 12.25
C THR A 209 -32.03 -12.88 12.56
N ASN A 210 -33.26 -12.36 12.61
CA ASN A 210 -34.51 -13.12 12.69
C ASN A 210 -35.31 -13.01 11.38
N PRO A 211 -34.92 -13.71 10.30
CA PRO A 211 -35.59 -13.59 9.00
C PRO A 211 -37.03 -14.12 9.03
N ASN A 212 -37.29 -15.18 9.81
CA ASN A 212 -38.61 -15.84 9.93
C ASN A 212 -39.52 -15.22 11.00
N ARG A 213 -39.28 -13.96 11.38
CA ARG A 213 -40.04 -13.29 12.44
C ARG A 213 -41.53 -13.16 12.10
N SER A 214 -42.38 -13.25 13.12
CA SER A 214 -43.80 -12.96 12.94
C SER A 214 -44.03 -11.47 12.62
N LYS A 215 -45.18 -11.11 12.02
CA LYS A 215 -45.52 -9.69 11.75
C LYS A 215 -45.53 -8.79 12.99
N ARG A 216 -45.64 -9.39 14.19
CA ARG A 216 -45.66 -8.68 15.48
C ARG A 216 -44.26 -8.53 16.09
N GLU A 217 -43.29 -9.29 15.61
CA GLU A 217 -41.90 -9.22 16.08
C GLU A 217 -41.11 -8.15 15.34
N HIS A 218 -40.32 -7.40 16.10
CA HIS A 218 -39.40 -6.43 15.53
C HIS A 218 -38.14 -7.13 14.99
N PRO A 219 -37.57 -6.63 13.87
CA PRO A 219 -36.32 -7.15 13.36
C PRO A 219 -35.19 -6.89 14.37
N THR A 220 -34.35 -7.91 14.56
CA THR A 220 -33.08 -7.79 15.27
C THR A 220 -31.94 -7.76 14.26
N TYR A 221 -30.87 -7.07 14.65
CA TYR A 221 -29.70 -6.88 13.80
C TYR A 221 -28.43 -7.04 14.62
N ASN A 222 -27.38 -7.52 13.97
CA ASN A 222 -26.05 -7.45 14.52
C ASN A 222 -25.52 -6.01 14.41
N ILE A 223 -24.90 -5.51 15.48
CA ILE A 223 -24.33 -4.15 15.49
C ILE A 223 -23.15 -4.04 14.52
N ALA A 224 -22.36 -5.11 14.40
CA ALA A 224 -21.24 -5.19 13.46
C ALA A 224 -21.68 -4.90 12.02
N ASP A 225 -22.80 -5.48 11.59
CA ASP A 225 -23.34 -5.33 10.24
C ASP A 225 -23.83 -3.90 9.99
N ILE A 226 -24.49 -3.29 10.98
CA ILE A 226 -24.92 -1.89 10.92
C ILE A 226 -23.70 -0.97 10.75
N LEU A 227 -22.64 -1.19 11.54
CA LEU A 227 -21.41 -0.41 11.45
C LEU A 227 -20.70 -0.62 10.11
N LYS A 228 -20.61 -1.87 9.62
CA LYS A 228 -20.00 -2.22 8.34
C LYS A 228 -20.66 -1.46 7.18
N ILE A 229 -21.98 -1.44 7.12
CA ILE A 229 -22.73 -0.74 6.07
C ILE A 229 -22.58 0.77 6.21
N HIS A 230 -22.62 1.30 7.44
CA HIS A 230 -22.43 2.73 7.68
C HIS A 230 -21.07 3.21 7.17
N TYR A 231 -19.98 2.51 7.47
CA TYR A 231 -18.64 2.90 7.01
C TYR A 231 -18.49 2.83 5.49
N ARG A 232 -19.12 1.84 4.83
CA ARG A 232 -19.16 1.78 3.35
C ARG A 232 -19.83 3.02 2.78
N HIS A 233 -21.01 3.38 3.29
CA HIS A 233 -21.77 4.52 2.77
C HIS A 233 -21.18 5.89 3.11
N VAL A 234 -20.56 6.07 4.29
CA VAL A 234 -19.87 7.32 4.62
C VAL A 234 -18.62 7.50 3.76
N GLY A 235 -17.89 6.41 3.48
CA GLY A 235 -16.76 6.41 2.56
C GLY A 235 -17.16 6.78 1.12
N GLU A 236 -18.28 6.24 0.63
CA GLU A 236 -18.84 6.59 -0.68
C GLU A 236 -19.35 8.03 -0.75
N SER A 237 -20.05 8.50 0.29
CA SER A 237 -20.61 9.86 0.32
C SER A 237 -19.52 10.93 0.35
N ARG A 238 -18.41 10.69 1.08
CA ARG A 238 -17.24 11.58 1.09
C ARG A 238 -16.50 11.61 -0.26
N ARG A 239 -16.53 10.52 -1.02
CA ARG A 239 -15.99 10.49 -2.40
C ARG A 239 -16.91 11.22 -3.37
N ALA A 240 -18.23 11.13 -3.19
CA ALA A 240 -19.20 11.80 -4.05
C ALA A 240 -19.28 13.33 -3.85
N THR A 241 -18.83 13.85 -2.69
CA THR A 241 -18.75 15.30 -2.42
C THR A 241 -17.43 15.95 -2.84
N ASN A 242 -16.48 15.18 -3.39
CA ASN A 242 -15.22 15.67 -3.95
C ASN A 242 -15.22 15.59 -5.49
N PHE A 243 -16.31 16.03 -6.10
CA PHE A 243 -16.39 16.37 -7.52
C PHE A 243 -16.95 17.80 -7.65
#